data_AF-A0A8H7ABE7-F1
#
_entry.id   AF-A0A8H7ABE7-F1
#
_cell.length_a   1.000
_cell.length_b   1.000
_cell.length_c   1.000
_cell.angle_alpha   90.00
_cell.angle_beta   90.00
_cell.angle_gamma   90.00
#
_symmetry.space_group_name_H-M   'P 1'
#
loop_
_entity.id
_entity.type
_entity.pdbx_description
1 polymer ?
#
loop_
_entity_poly.entity_id
_entity_poly.type
_entity_poly.pdbx_seq_one_letter_code
_entity_poly.pdbx_strand_id
1 'polypeptide(L)'
;MWEDLLINLSRSDPYIAPSWSWAIRASYMERGLPEFQQVHRTDGMVSECTIITINIELAGSDPFGAIRSAKLSLLGKLAPLPFMLPQHRNDIYAGVQMWKISTRSALFGVCTLDWITQREERLRVPDCRMMMLLIASWREEFHKDDDQFGNCAYGLILLPTNKNENEYYRVGIFCFPQGGDFSNDPPWNNRFFRSRNLQTIHLI
;
A
#
# COMPACT_ATOMS: atom_id res chain seq x y z
N MET A 1 -8.55 3.30 -16.91
CA MET A 1 -9.49 3.87 -15.92
C MET A 1 -9.58 2.91 -14.73
N TRP A 2 -9.95 3.35 -13.51
CA TRP A 2 -10.01 2.46 -12.34
C TRP A 2 -10.98 1.27 -12.53
N GLU A 3 -12.03 1.48 -13.33
CA GLU A 3 -12.99 0.45 -13.77
C GLU A 3 -12.31 -0.65 -14.57
N ASP A 4 -11.39 -0.31 -15.48
CA ASP A 4 -10.63 -1.29 -16.27
C ASP A 4 -9.77 -2.17 -15.37
N LEU A 5 -9.14 -1.58 -14.34
CA LEU A 5 -8.39 -2.35 -13.35
C LEU A 5 -9.33 -3.31 -12.62
N LEU A 6 -10.50 -2.84 -12.17
CA LEU A 6 -11.46 -3.70 -11.48
C LEU A 6 -11.95 -4.85 -12.36
N ILE A 7 -12.25 -4.57 -13.62
CA ILE A 7 -12.61 -5.59 -14.59
C ILE A 7 -11.47 -6.60 -14.69
N ASN A 8 -10.23 -6.15 -14.88
CA ASN A 8 -9.08 -7.04 -14.99
C ASN A 8 -8.83 -7.87 -13.72
N LEU A 9 -8.92 -7.27 -12.53
CA LEU A 9 -8.76 -7.95 -11.24
C LEU A 9 -9.89 -8.95 -10.97
N SER A 10 -11.08 -8.69 -11.51
CA SER A 10 -12.24 -9.57 -11.32
C SER A 10 -12.27 -10.76 -12.29
N ARG A 11 -11.49 -10.73 -13.37
CA ARG A 11 -11.47 -11.79 -14.40
C ARG A 11 -10.62 -12.96 -13.94
N SER A 12 -11.23 -14.14 -13.92
CA SER A 12 -10.56 -15.39 -13.59
C SER A 12 -9.82 -16.05 -14.77
N ASP A 13 -10.06 -15.58 -16.01
CA ASP A 13 -9.53 -16.19 -17.22
C ASP A 13 -9.02 -15.16 -18.24
N PRO A 14 -7.72 -15.22 -18.64
CA PRO A 14 -6.68 -16.03 -18.01
C PRO A 14 -6.30 -15.46 -16.63
N TYR A 15 -6.12 -16.32 -15.64
CA TYR A 15 -5.53 -15.92 -14.37
C TYR A 15 -4.08 -15.43 -14.62
N ILE A 16 -3.78 -14.19 -14.23
CA ILE A 16 -2.47 -13.58 -14.47
C ILE A 16 -1.56 -13.79 -13.24
N ALA A 17 -1.95 -13.19 -12.12
CA ALA A 17 -1.27 -13.27 -10.82
C ALA A 17 -2.22 -12.71 -9.74
N PRO A 18 -1.95 -12.94 -8.44
CA PRO A 18 -2.69 -12.28 -7.35
C PRO A 18 -2.44 -10.77 -7.38
N SER A 19 -3.39 -9.96 -6.92
CA SER A 19 -3.25 -8.49 -6.95
C SER A 19 -2.08 -7.97 -6.09
N TRP A 20 -1.70 -8.75 -5.08
CA TRP A 20 -0.59 -8.49 -4.17
C TRP A 20 0.76 -9.02 -4.69
N SER A 21 0.79 -9.77 -5.79
CA SER A 21 2.03 -10.26 -6.39
C SER A 21 2.72 -9.17 -7.20
N TRP A 22 4.05 -9.13 -7.15
CA TRP A 22 4.85 -8.28 -8.04
C TRP A 22 4.64 -8.63 -9.53
N ALA A 23 4.32 -9.90 -9.82
CA ALA A 23 4.15 -10.42 -11.18
C ALA A 23 2.87 -9.94 -11.89
N ILE A 24 1.93 -9.30 -11.18
CA ILE A 24 0.75 -8.67 -11.81
C ILE A 24 1.14 -7.45 -12.68
N ARG A 25 2.35 -6.91 -12.51
CA ARG A 25 2.77 -5.65 -13.15
C ARG A 25 3.77 -5.84 -14.28
N ALA A 26 3.54 -5.13 -15.37
CA ALA A 26 4.45 -5.04 -16.51
C ALA A 26 5.43 -3.84 -16.45
N SER A 27 5.32 -2.96 -15.45
CA SER A 27 6.14 -1.74 -15.29
C SER A 27 7.10 -1.83 -14.10
N TYR A 28 8.02 -0.85 -13.99
CA TYR A 28 9.08 -0.81 -12.98
C TYR A 28 8.57 -1.16 -11.57
N MET A 29 9.01 -2.31 -11.05
CA MET A 29 8.82 -2.73 -9.66
C MET A 29 9.25 -1.62 -8.72
N GLU A 30 8.39 -1.26 -7.77
CA GLU A 30 8.55 -0.66 -6.41
C GLU A 30 9.83 0.15 -6.07
N ARG A 31 10.60 0.62 -7.05
CA ARG A 31 11.83 1.41 -6.92
C ARG A 31 11.56 2.91 -7.05
N GLY A 32 10.32 3.28 -7.37
CA GLY A 32 9.93 4.65 -7.75
C GLY A 32 9.72 5.62 -6.60
N LEU A 33 9.82 5.15 -5.35
CA LEU A 33 9.75 6.00 -4.17
C LEU A 33 11.05 5.79 -3.40
N PRO A 34 12.02 6.69 -3.43
CA PRO A 34 13.24 6.52 -2.64
C PRO A 34 13.02 6.64 -1.13
N GLU A 35 11.87 7.15 -0.68
CA GLU A 35 11.40 6.92 0.70
C GLU A 35 11.29 5.40 1.01
N PHE A 36 11.14 4.57 -0.02
CA PHE A 36 11.10 3.10 0.08
C PHE A 36 12.47 2.46 -0.16
N GLN A 37 13.40 3.12 -0.85
CA GLN A 37 14.78 2.63 -0.98
C GLN A 37 15.46 2.52 0.39
N GLN A 38 14.99 3.28 1.38
CA GLN A 38 15.49 3.22 2.76
C GLN A 38 14.92 2.05 3.58
N VAL A 39 13.79 1.46 3.15
CA VAL A 39 13.21 0.24 3.78
C VAL A 39 14.07 -1.00 3.52
N HIS A 40 15.09 -0.90 2.67
CA HIS A 40 16.11 -1.94 2.52
C HIS A 40 17.07 -2.03 3.72
N ARG A 41 17.04 -1.07 4.65
CA ARG A 41 17.65 -1.24 5.98
C ARG A 41 16.72 -2.11 6.81
N THR A 42 17.07 -3.38 6.99
CA THR A 42 16.30 -4.31 7.84
C THR A 42 16.40 -3.96 9.32
N ASP A 43 17.47 -3.28 9.71
CA ASP A 43 17.71 -2.88 11.09
C ASP A 43 16.71 -1.80 11.51
N GLY A 44 15.99 -2.06 12.61
CA GLY A 44 14.94 -1.16 13.11
C GLY A 44 13.58 -1.31 12.42
N MET A 45 13.42 -2.23 11.45
CA MET A 45 12.11 -2.51 10.85
C MET A 45 11.27 -3.42 11.75
N VAL A 46 10.03 -3.00 12.01
CA VAL A 46 9.04 -3.71 12.81
C VAL A 46 7.87 -4.10 11.92
N SER A 47 7.49 -5.38 11.96
CA SER A 47 6.25 -5.83 11.30
C SER A 47 5.04 -5.30 12.06
N GLU A 48 4.14 -4.63 11.35
CA GLU A 48 2.89 -4.08 11.89
C GLU A 48 1.67 -4.95 11.50
N CYS A 49 1.93 -6.07 10.83
CA CYS A 49 0.96 -7.11 10.51
C CYS A 49 1.53 -8.51 10.80
N THR A 50 0.66 -9.51 10.86
CA THR A 50 1.04 -10.92 11.04
C THR A 50 0.48 -11.73 9.88
N ILE A 51 1.31 -12.53 9.22
CA ILE A 51 0.85 -13.48 8.21
C ILE A 51 0.17 -14.64 8.93
N ILE A 52 -1.09 -14.91 8.59
CA ILE A 52 -1.88 -16.01 9.15
C ILE A 52 -1.75 -17.24 8.25
N THR A 53 -2.07 -17.09 6.96
CA THR A 53 -2.00 -18.19 5.98
C THR A 53 -1.62 -17.69 4.60
N ILE A 54 -0.96 -18.55 3.84
CA ILE A 54 -0.69 -18.39 2.41
C ILE A 54 -1.25 -19.63 1.72
N ASN A 55 -2.24 -19.43 0.86
CA ASN A 55 -2.85 -20.49 0.08
C ASN A 55 -2.58 -20.23 -1.39
N ILE A 56 -2.02 -21.21 -2.09
CA ILE A 56 -1.75 -21.15 -3.52
C ILE A 56 -2.31 -22.43 -4.14
N GLU A 57 -3.13 -22.28 -5.18
CA GLU A 57 -3.65 -23.39 -5.97
C GLU A 57 -2.95 -23.37 -7.34
N LEU A 58 -2.29 -24.48 -7.69
CA LEU A 58 -1.65 -24.63 -8.99
C LEU A 58 -2.66 -25.05 -10.06
N ALA A 59 -2.47 -24.58 -11.30
CA ALA A 59 -3.29 -24.98 -12.43
C ALA A 59 -2.99 -26.42 -12.90
N GLY A 60 -1.82 -26.95 -12.56
CA GLY A 60 -1.34 -28.30 -12.89
C GLY A 60 -0.44 -28.89 -11.80
N SER A 61 0.33 -29.92 -12.14
CA SER A 61 1.22 -30.62 -11.21
C SER A 61 2.64 -30.04 -11.09
N ASP A 62 2.99 -29.08 -11.94
CA ASP A 62 4.29 -28.41 -11.89
C ASP A 62 4.32 -27.43 -10.69
N PRO A 63 5.17 -27.64 -9.67
CA PRO A 63 5.26 -26.76 -8.51
C PRO A 63 5.77 -25.34 -8.83
N PHE A 64 6.34 -25.14 -10.02
CA PHE A 64 6.75 -23.83 -10.54
C PHE A 64 5.86 -23.36 -11.70
N GLY A 65 4.78 -24.09 -11.97
CA GLY A 65 3.88 -23.82 -13.08
C GLY A 65 2.88 -22.70 -12.81
N ALA A 66 1.93 -22.53 -13.73
CA ALA A 66 0.88 -21.53 -13.61
C ALA A 66 0.06 -21.76 -12.35
N ILE A 67 -0.24 -20.67 -11.66
CA ILE A 67 -1.17 -20.64 -10.52
C ILE A 67 -2.60 -20.43 -11.04
N ARG A 68 -3.55 -21.12 -10.42
CA ARG A 68 -4.99 -20.97 -10.69
C ARG A 68 -5.62 -19.93 -9.77
N SER A 69 -5.16 -19.90 -8.51
CA SER A 69 -5.61 -18.95 -7.52
C SER A 69 -4.55 -18.79 -6.42
N ALA A 70 -4.57 -17.65 -5.72
CA ALA A 70 -3.84 -17.52 -4.47
C ALA A 70 -4.59 -16.59 -3.51
N LYS A 71 -4.33 -16.78 -2.22
CA LYS A 71 -4.91 -15.99 -1.14
C LYS A 71 -3.88 -15.83 -0.03
N LEU A 72 -3.66 -14.58 0.38
CA LEU A 72 -2.82 -14.23 1.52
C LEU A 72 -3.71 -13.70 2.64
N SER A 73 -3.70 -14.34 3.81
CA SER A 73 -4.44 -13.88 4.98
C SER A 73 -3.51 -13.22 5.99
N LEU A 74 -3.86 -12.02 6.43
CA LEU A 74 -3.07 -11.18 7.33
C LEU A 74 -3.92 -10.78 8.54
N LEU A 75 -3.30 -10.63 9.71
CA LEU A 75 -3.87 -9.90 10.84
C LEU A 75 -3.22 -8.51 10.88
N GLY A 76 -4.01 -7.44 10.79
CA GLY A 76 -3.47 -6.09 10.76
C GLY A 76 -4.51 -5.01 11.02
N LYS A 77 -4.07 -3.75 11.03
CA LYS A 77 -4.94 -2.59 11.23
C LYS A 77 -5.33 -1.98 9.89
N LEU A 78 -6.63 -1.83 9.66
CA LEU A 78 -7.16 -1.10 8.52
C LEU A 78 -7.61 0.32 8.91
N ALA A 79 -7.24 1.29 8.08
CA ALA A 79 -7.73 2.65 8.16
C ALA A 79 -8.37 3.07 6.83
N PRO A 80 -9.46 3.85 6.82
CA PRO A 80 -10.02 4.34 5.57
C PRO A 80 -9.06 5.33 4.90
N LEU A 81 -8.87 5.19 3.58
CA LEU A 81 -8.16 6.17 2.77
C LEU A 81 -9.01 7.46 2.65
N PRO A 82 -8.43 8.66 2.74
CA PRO A 82 -9.17 9.90 2.51
C PRO A 82 -9.81 9.93 1.11
N PHE A 83 -11.05 10.43 1.03
CA PHE A 83 -11.85 10.42 -0.20
C PHE A 83 -11.32 11.33 -1.32
N MET A 84 -10.52 12.33 -0.96
CA MET A 84 -9.86 13.25 -1.90
C MET A 84 -8.38 13.27 -1.59
N LEU A 85 -7.58 12.96 -2.62
CA LEU A 85 -6.14 12.97 -2.51
C LEU A 85 -5.57 14.06 -3.42
N PRO A 86 -5.03 15.16 -2.85
CA PRO A 86 -4.31 16.15 -3.62
C PRO A 86 -3.05 15.55 -4.24
N GLN A 87 -2.67 15.99 -5.43
CA GLN A 87 -1.41 15.59 -6.02
C GLN A 87 -0.23 16.04 -5.14
N HIS A 88 0.72 15.13 -4.91
CA HIS A 88 2.02 15.45 -4.34
C HIS A 88 3.00 15.64 -5.50
N ARG A 89 3.35 16.90 -5.79
CA ARG A 89 4.42 17.21 -6.73
C ARG A 89 5.75 17.04 -6.00
N ASN A 90 6.56 16.10 -6.48
CA ASN A 90 7.94 15.95 -6.05
C ASN A 90 8.80 16.07 -7.32
N ASP A 91 9.59 17.15 -7.38
CA ASP A 91 10.38 17.51 -8.56
C ASP A 91 11.51 16.50 -8.83
N ILE A 92 11.85 15.66 -7.83
CA ILE A 92 12.91 14.66 -7.91
C ILE A 92 12.45 13.40 -8.67
N TYR A 93 11.14 13.12 -8.75
CA TYR A 93 10.58 11.90 -9.35
C TYR A 93 9.71 12.21 -10.56
N ALA A 94 10.33 12.74 -11.61
CA ALA A 94 9.69 12.96 -12.90
C ALA A 94 9.18 11.61 -13.48
N GLY A 95 7.90 11.31 -13.26
CA GLY A 95 7.21 10.15 -13.85
C GLY A 95 6.34 9.33 -12.91
N VAL A 96 6.52 9.45 -11.59
CA VAL A 96 5.67 8.74 -10.62
C VAL A 96 4.64 9.71 -10.04
N GLN A 97 3.36 9.40 -10.26
CA GLN A 97 2.30 10.20 -9.66
C GLN A 97 2.05 9.78 -8.23
N MET A 98 2.27 10.72 -7.32
CA MET A 98 2.04 10.55 -5.90
C MET A 98 0.87 11.41 -5.43
N TRP A 99 0.22 10.92 -4.39
CA TRP A 99 -0.98 11.53 -3.83
C TRP A 99 -0.82 11.73 -2.33
N LYS A 100 -1.16 12.92 -1.86
CA LYS A 100 -1.04 13.29 -0.44
C LYS A 100 -2.12 12.59 0.38
N ILE A 101 -1.70 11.79 1.35
CA ILE A 101 -2.55 11.33 2.44
C ILE A 101 -2.44 12.34 3.56
N SER A 102 -3.45 13.20 3.64
CA SER A 102 -3.47 14.31 4.58
C SER A 102 -4.84 14.42 5.23
N THR A 103 -4.89 15.25 6.26
CA THR A 103 -6.15 15.82 6.75
C THR A 103 -6.06 17.33 6.66
N ARG A 104 -7.08 18.03 7.14
CA ARG A 104 -7.06 19.49 7.25
C ARG A 104 -5.86 20.07 8.01
N SER A 105 -5.27 19.31 8.94
CA SER A 105 -4.25 19.84 9.86
C SER A 105 -2.82 19.35 9.60
N ALA A 106 -2.62 18.29 8.81
CA ALA A 106 -1.30 17.70 8.61
C ALA A 106 -1.24 16.75 7.41
N LEU A 107 -0.07 16.68 6.78
CA LEU A 107 0.33 15.66 5.80
C LEU A 107 0.89 14.45 6.56
N PHE A 108 0.32 13.26 6.37
CA PHE A 108 0.79 12.02 7.03
C PHE A 108 1.69 11.21 6.14
N GLY A 109 1.47 11.30 4.83
CA GLY A 109 2.41 10.78 3.86
C GLY A 109 1.83 10.77 2.48
N VAL A 110 2.28 9.82 1.68
CA VAL A 110 2.03 9.76 0.25
C VAL A 110 1.66 8.35 -0.18
N CYS A 111 0.89 8.24 -1.25
CA CYS A 111 0.61 6.97 -1.88
C CYS A 111 0.73 7.03 -3.40
N THR A 112 0.93 5.86 -4.00
CA THR A 112 0.81 5.62 -5.44
C THR A 112 -0.27 4.56 -5.65
N LEU A 113 -1.02 4.67 -6.75
CA LEU A 113 -2.07 3.72 -7.11
C LEU A 113 -1.76 3.06 -8.45
N ASP A 114 -2.27 1.85 -8.62
CA ASP A 114 -1.80 0.91 -9.65
C ASP A 114 -2.32 1.24 -11.05
N TRP A 115 -3.37 2.07 -11.17
CA TRP A 115 -4.09 2.36 -12.42
C TRP A 115 -4.00 3.81 -12.88
N ILE A 116 -3.25 4.65 -12.17
CA ILE A 116 -3.26 6.08 -12.48
C ILE A 116 -2.31 6.38 -13.63
N THR A 117 -2.90 6.82 -14.73
CA THR A 117 -2.22 7.04 -16.02
C THR A 117 -2.32 8.47 -16.54
N GLN A 118 -3.03 9.39 -15.86
CA GLN A 118 -3.24 10.77 -16.35
C GLN A 118 -2.85 11.82 -15.31
N ARG A 119 -2.33 12.97 -15.76
CA ARG A 119 -1.90 14.09 -14.91
C ARG A 119 -3.12 14.79 -14.31
N GLU A 120 -3.69 14.22 -13.27
CA GLU A 120 -4.75 14.87 -12.48
C GLU A 120 -4.13 15.68 -11.34
N GLU A 121 -4.70 16.85 -11.02
CA GLU A 121 -4.28 17.64 -9.86
C GLU A 121 -4.90 17.13 -8.54
N ARG A 122 -6.04 16.44 -8.65
CA ARG A 122 -6.77 15.86 -7.53
C ARG A 122 -7.42 14.56 -7.97
N LEU A 123 -7.12 13.50 -7.23
CA LEU A 123 -7.76 12.21 -7.43
C LEU A 123 -8.95 12.09 -6.48
N ARG A 124 -10.12 11.83 -7.05
CA ARG A 124 -11.28 11.38 -6.28
C ARG A 124 -11.17 9.87 -6.10
N VAL A 125 -11.03 9.42 -4.86
CA VAL A 125 -11.11 8.00 -4.54
C VAL A 125 -12.55 7.55 -4.79
N PRO A 126 -12.79 6.50 -5.58
CA PRO A 126 -14.14 6.05 -5.85
C PRO A 126 -14.85 5.67 -4.54
N ASP A 127 -16.18 5.82 -4.51
CA ASP A 127 -16.98 5.75 -3.28
C ASP A 127 -16.94 4.35 -2.60
N CYS A 128 -16.29 3.37 -3.22
CA CYS A 128 -16.05 2.00 -2.76
C CYS A 128 -15.07 1.85 -1.56
N ARG A 129 -14.84 2.92 -0.78
CA ARG A 129 -14.09 2.93 0.50
C ARG A 129 -12.77 2.14 0.45
N MET A 130 -11.80 2.66 -0.30
CA MET A 130 -10.43 2.13 -0.22
C MET A 130 -9.90 2.19 1.21
N MET A 131 -9.11 1.19 1.57
CA MET A 131 -8.52 1.02 2.89
C MET A 131 -7.00 1.08 2.79
N MET A 132 -6.36 1.49 3.88
CA MET A 132 -4.93 1.46 4.09
C MET A 132 -4.65 0.35 5.09
N LEU A 133 -3.75 -0.56 4.75
CA LEU A 133 -3.23 -1.60 5.64
C LEU A 133 -1.78 -1.28 5.98
N LEU A 134 -1.50 -1.04 7.25
CA LEU A 134 -0.14 -0.88 7.74
C LEU A 134 0.58 -2.25 7.77
N ILE A 135 1.72 -2.37 7.08
CA ILE A 135 2.47 -3.63 6.95
C ILE A 135 3.73 -3.61 7.80
N ALA A 136 4.48 -2.51 7.75
CA ALA A 136 5.74 -2.37 8.45
C ALA A 136 5.97 -0.92 8.89
N SER A 137 6.78 -0.75 9.93
CA SER A 137 7.34 0.54 10.32
C SER A 137 8.84 0.43 10.50
N TRP A 138 9.55 1.53 10.26
CA TRP A 138 10.96 1.66 10.57
C TRP A 138 11.13 2.63 11.73
N ARG A 139 11.87 2.19 12.75
CA ARG A 139 12.07 2.90 14.01
C ARG A 139 13.54 3.20 14.15
N GLU A 140 13.93 4.44 13.91
CA GLU A 140 15.30 4.85 14.14
C GLU A 140 15.47 5.29 15.59
N GLU A 141 16.40 4.66 16.30
CA GLU A 141 16.88 5.16 17.57
C GLU A 141 17.78 6.37 17.29
N PHE A 142 17.19 7.57 17.25
CA PHE A 142 17.85 8.89 17.13
C PHE A 142 19.39 8.84 16.97
N HIS A 143 19.89 8.76 15.74
CA HIS A 143 21.27 9.16 15.46
C HIS A 143 21.30 10.67 15.26
N LYS A 144 21.98 11.38 16.16
CA LYS A 144 21.98 12.85 16.27
C LYS A 144 22.58 13.60 15.07
N ASP A 145 23.16 12.90 14.10
CA ASP A 145 24.05 13.50 13.10
C ASP A 145 23.55 13.43 11.65
N ASP A 146 22.44 12.74 11.34
CA ASP A 146 21.86 12.70 9.99
C ASP A 146 20.50 13.40 9.96
N ASP A 147 20.50 14.64 9.49
CA ASP A 147 19.35 15.56 9.38
C ASP A 147 18.24 15.11 8.41
N GLN A 148 18.29 13.89 7.86
CA GLN A 148 17.57 13.62 6.62
C GLN A 148 16.33 12.74 6.75
N PHE A 149 16.26 11.73 7.63
CA PHE A 149 15.09 10.84 7.63
C PHE A 149 14.75 10.28 9.00
N GLY A 150 13.62 10.73 9.56
CA GLY A 150 13.04 10.16 10.78
C GLY A 150 12.30 8.83 10.53
N ASN A 151 11.56 8.39 11.54
CA ASN A 151 10.74 7.18 11.49
C ASN A 151 9.83 7.14 10.26
N CYS A 152 9.60 5.96 9.69
CA CYS A 152 8.69 5.78 8.57
C CYS A 152 7.73 4.59 8.77
N ALA A 153 6.63 4.56 8.02
CA ALA A 153 5.79 3.38 7.91
C ALA A 153 5.38 3.12 6.47
N TYR A 154 5.20 1.85 6.14
CA TYR A 154 4.83 1.36 4.83
C TYR A 154 3.59 0.47 4.91
N GLY A 155 2.75 0.55 3.87
CA GLY A 155 1.63 -0.34 3.75
C GLY A 155 0.97 -0.36 2.38
N LEU A 156 -0.14 -1.09 2.31
CA LEU A 156 -0.91 -1.32 1.09
C LEU A 156 -2.14 -0.43 1.04
N ILE A 157 -2.49 0.02 -0.17
CA ILE A 157 -3.84 0.49 -0.46
C ILE A 157 -4.65 -0.70 -0.94
N LEU A 158 -5.83 -0.88 -0.36
CA LEU A 158 -6.71 -2.01 -0.54
C LEU A 158 -8.08 -1.56 -1.02
N LEU A 159 -8.68 -2.33 -1.92
CA LEU A 159 -10.02 -2.13 -2.44
C LEU A 159 -10.88 -3.36 -2.11
N PRO A 160 -12.01 -3.21 -1.40
CA PRO A 160 -12.88 -4.35 -1.12
C PRO A 160 -13.33 -5.03 -2.40
N THR A 161 -13.34 -6.37 -2.43
CA THR A 161 -13.81 -7.12 -3.61
C THR A 161 -15.34 -7.11 -3.71
N ASN A 162 -16.02 -6.80 -2.60
CA ASN A 162 -17.47 -6.90 -2.40
C ASN A 162 -18.04 -8.32 -2.59
N LYS A 163 -17.19 -9.34 -2.76
CA LYS A 163 -17.60 -10.74 -2.87
C LYS A 163 -17.70 -11.39 -1.50
N ASN A 164 -16.71 -11.16 -0.64
CA ASN A 164 -16.61 -11.71 0.71
C ASN A 164 -16.22 -10.62 1.71
N GLU A 165 -16.60 -10.84 2.98
CA GLU A 165 -16.14 -9.98 4.06
C GLU A 165 -14.62 -10.07 4.19
N ASN A 166 -13.99 -8.92 4.47
CA ASN A 166 -12.55 -8.79 4.64
C ASN A 166 -11.70 -9.23 3.43
N GLU A 167 -12.29 -9.35 2.25
CA GLU A 167 -11.55 -9.65 1.02
C GLU A 167 -11.24 -8.38 0.24
N TYR A 168 -9.97 -8.25 -0.18
CA TYR A 168 -9.47 -7.05 -0.84
C TYR A 168 -8.55 -7.38 -2.01
N TYR A 169 -8.58 -6.51 -3.01
CA TYR A 169 -7.51 -6.37 -3.98
C TYR A 169 -6.48 -5.36 -3.46
N ARG A 170 -5.20 -5.61 -3.68
CA ARG A 170 -4.17 -4.58 -3.58
C ARG A 170 -4.26 -3.67 -4.80
N VAL A 171 -4.26 -2.38 -4.53
CA VAL A 171 -4.54 -1.30 -5.50
C VAL A 171 -3.55 -0.15 -5.39
N GLY A 172 -2.59 -0.24 -4.49
CA GLY A 172 -1.60 0.80 -4.28
C GLY A 172 -0.71 0.50 -3.12
N ILE A 173 0.15 1.46 -2.84
CA ILE A 173 1.06 1.46 -1.69
C ILE A 173 1.09 2.86 -1.09
N PHE A 174 1.37 2.94 0.20
CA PHE A 174 1.61 4.20 0.87
C PHE A 174 2.86 4.16 1.74
N CYS A 175 3.45 5.32 1.96
CA CYS A 175 4.47 5.55 2.97
C CYS A 175 4.13 6.79 3.79
N PHE A 176 4.37 6.68 5.10
CA PHE A 176 4.23 7.74 6.10
C PHE A 176 5.59 8.05 6.72
N PRO A 177 6.38 8.95 6.12
CA PRO A 177 7.58 9.47 6.77
C PRO A 177 7.21 10.46 7.90
N GLN A 178 8.05 10.55 8.92
CA GLN A 178 7.92 11.52 10.02
C GLN A 178 8.85 12.72 9.79
N GLY A 179 8.38 13.91 10.14
CA GLY A 179 9.18 15.15 10.13
C GLY A 179 9.18 15.91 8.79
N GLY A 180 9.88 17.05 8.77
CA GLY A 180 9.84 17.98 7.63
C GLY A 180 8.42 18.52 7.38
N ASP A 181 7.91 18.35 6.16
CA ASP A 181 6.53 18.70 5.80
C ASP A 181 5.48 17.69 6.31
N PHE A 182 5.92 16.55 6.85
CA PHE A 182 5.05 15.49 7.36
C PHE A 182 4.77 15.66 8.86
N SER A 183 3.75 14.95 9.32
CA SER A 183 3.38 14.93 10.73
C SER A 183 4.55 14.51 11.62
N ASN A 184 4.65 15.16 12.78
CA ASN A 184 5.57 14.75 13.84
C ASN A 184 5.04 13.55 14.65
N ASP A 185 3.83 13.05 14.37
CA ASP A 185 3.33 11.83 15.00
C ASP A 185 4.13 10.61 14.50
N PRO A 186 4.52 9.66 15.37
CA PRO A 186 5.11 8.41 14.93
C PRO A 186 4.18 7.68 13.94
N PRO A 187 4.69 7.21 12.79
CA PRO A 187 3.85 6.67 11.73
C PRO A 187 2.93 5.51 12.14
N TRP A 188 3.41 4.59 12.99
CA TRP A 188 2.63 3.46 13.53
C TRP A 188 1.60 3.85 14.58
N ASN A 189 1.71 5.05 15.15
CA ASN A 189 0.81 5.56 16.19
C ASN A 189 0.04 6.81 15.72
N ASN A 190 0.04 7.08 14.42
CA ASN A 190 -0.70 8.20 13.88
C ASN A 190 -2.21 7.97 14.00
N ARG A 191 -2.99 9.05 13.88
CA ARG A 191 -4.45 9.03 14.06
C ARG A 191 -5.22 8.09 13.13
N PHE A 192 -4.65 7.64 12.01
CA PHE A 192 -5.35 6.71 11.12
C PHE A 192 -5.44 5.32 11.73
N PHE A 193 -4.36 4.88 12.41
CA PHE A 193 -4.19 3.51 12.89
C PHE A 193 -4.26 3.36 14.42
N ARG A 194 -3.98 4.41 15.20
CA ARG A 194 -3.88 4.34 16.67
C ARG A 194 -5.08 3.70 17.35
N SER A 195 -6.30 4.04 16.93
CA SER A 195 -7.55 3.55 17.53
C SER A 195 -8.16 2.36 16.79
N ARG A 196 -7.46 1.77 15.82
CA ARG A 196 -7.99 0.69 14.99
C ARG A 196 -7.72 -0.67 15.63
N ASN A 197 -8.76 -1.49 15.66
CA ASN A 197 -8.66 -2.88 16.06
C ASN A 197 -7.98 -3.71 14.97
N LEU A 198 -7.27 -4.76 15.40
CA LEU A 198 -6.76 -5.78 14.50
C LEU A 198 -7.93 -6.51 13.83
N GLN A 199 -7.79 -6.76 12.55
CA GLN A 199 -8.77 -7.46 11.72
C GLN A 199 -8.04 -8.48 10.84
N THR A 200 -8.69 -9.61 10.59
CA THR A 200 -8.24 -10.54 9.55
C THR A 200 -8.55 -9.94 8.19
N ILE A 201 -7.56 -9.90 7.30
CA ILE A 201 -7.63 -9.35 5.96
C ILE A 201 -7.24 -10.46 4.98
N HIS A 202 -7.99 -10.59 3.89
CA HIS A 202 -7.74 -11.55 2.84
C HIS A 202 -7.38 -10.82 1.54
N LEU A 203 -6.14 -10.96 1.10
CA LEU A 203 -5.69 -10.43 -0.18
C LEU A 203 -5.83 -11.54 -1.23
N ILE A 204 -6.50 -11.21 -2.35
CA ILE A 204 -6.67 -12.11 -3.50
C ILE A 204 -5.91 -11.62 -4.73
#